data_AF-A0A0L0MJX9-F1
#
_entry.id   AF-A0A0L0MJX9-F1
#
_cell.length_a   1.000
_cell.length_b   1.000
_cell.length_c   1.000
_cell.angle_alpha   90.00
_cell.angle_beta   90.00
_cell.angle_gamma   90.00
#
_symmetry.space_group_name_H-M   'P 1'
#
loop_
_entity.id
_entity.type
_entity.pdbx_description
1 polymer ?
#
loop_
_entity_poly.entity_id
_entity_poly.type
_entity_poly.pdbx_seq_one_letter_code
_entity_poly.pdbx_strand_id
1 'polypeptide(L)'
;MKQFLLRKIIIISFFLAISFIIEIVINKTIFQSHCNEALLKLELLPIILIGFLFGFKFSFFFNLLYILIHSILEFAIMEHHFEILGVNIVHHWWLRLGLIFFVFVVPYLAYSISGFFYCHSKKHLMNHQTIVKSLIFISLIQILSYFLFTMMINYFQKESSISFESLSHNVFIELLLTPIQGVAQIIFVYYFASIMITNITLGIILYFLNPVLKENIKFFDMTIYNGISTNKK
;
A
#
# COMPACT_ATOMS: atom_id res chain seq x y z
N MET A 1 18.18 1.15 -26.52
CA MET A 1 18.03 1.40 -25.06
C MET A 1 16.81 2.26 -24.71
N LYS A 2 16.58 3.42 -25.36
CA LYS A 2 15.47 4.34 -25.03
C LYS A 2 14.06 3.74 -25.19
N GLN A 3 13.81 2.97 -26.25
CA GLN A 3 12.51 2.32 -26.50
C GLN A 3 12.14 1.29 -25.42
N PHE A 4 13.11 0.53 -24.90
CA PHE A 4 12.87 -0.46 -23.83
C PHE A 4 12.51 0.22 -22.51
N LEU A 5 13.19 1.32 -22.18
CA LEU A 5 12.88 2.12 -20.99
C LEU A 5 11.47 2.73 -21.11
N LEU A 6 11.14 3.29 -22.27
CA LEU A 6 9.82 3.86 -22.54
C LEU A 6 8.71 2.82 -22.37
N ARG A 7 8.88 1.61 -22.93
CA ARG A 7 7.90 0.54 -22.79
C ARG A 7 7.70 0.11 -21.33
N LYS A 8 8.78 0.04 -20.53
CA LYS A 8 8.67 -0.23 -19.09
C LYS A 8 7.85 0.85 -18.39
N ILE A 9 8.14 2.12 -18.67
CA ILE A 9 7.40 3.25 -18.10
C ILE A 9 5.92 3.17 -18.46
N ILE A 10 5.58 2.87 -19.73
CA ILE A 10 4.18 2.72 -20.16
C ILE A 10 3.45 1.63 -19.36
N ILE A 11 4.06 0.45 -19.22
CA ILE A 11 3.44 -0.66 -18.49
C ILE A 11 3.27 -0.30 -17.01
N ILE A 12 4.28 0.32 -16.40
CA ILE A 12 4.21 0.72 -15.00
C ILE A 12 3.13 1.81 -14.79
N SER A 13 3.05 2.80 -15.68
CA SER A 13 1.99 3.80 -15.65
C SER A 13 0.60 3.18 -15.78
N PHE A 14 0.46 2.11 -16.59
CA PHE A 14 -0.78 1.36 -16.70
C PHE A 14 -1.15 0.63 -15.39
N PHE A 15 -0.18 -0.03 -14.73
CA PHE A 15 -0.40 -0.61 -13.40
C PHE A 15 -0.80 0.45 -12.37
N LEU A 16 -0.16 1.62 -12.39
CA LEU A 16 -0.47 2.72 -11.49
C LEU A 16 -1.87 3.30 -11.75
N ALA A 17 -2.30 3.40 -13.01
CA ALA A 17 -3.68 3.77 -13.35
C ALA A 17 -4.69 2.72 -12.86
N ILE A 18 -4.40 1.42 -13.01
CA ILE A 18 -5.25 0.35 -12.47
C ILE A 18 -5.34 0.47 -10.95
N SER A 19 -4.24 0.77 -10.25
CA SER A 19 -4.23 1.00 -8.80
C SER A 19 -5.25 2.06 -8.40
N PHE A 20 -5.22 3.23 -9.05
CA PHE A 20 -6.17 4.30 -8.75
C PHE A 20 -7.62 3.94 -9.10
N ILE A 21 -7.85 3.21 -10.20
CA ILE A 21 -9.20 2.76 -10.55
C ILE A 21 -9.73 1.80 -9.48
N ILE A 22 -8.91 0.83 -9.05
CA ILE A 22 -9.27 -0.11 -7.99
C ILE A 22 -9.58 0.66 -6.70
N GLU A 23 -8.73 1.62 -6.33
CA GLU A 23 -8.92 2.44 -5.13
C GLU A 23 -10.26 3.21 -5.18
N ILE A 24 -10.51 3.94 -6.26
CA ILE A 24 -11.72 4.75 -6.43
C ILE A 24 -12.96 3.86 -6.46
N VAL A 25 -12.94 2.75 -7.21
CA VAL A 25 -14.10 1.86 -7.30
C VAL A 25 -14.34 1.18 -5.96
N ILE A 26 -13.34 0.53 -5.37
CA ILE A 26 -13.56 -0.30 -4.19
C ILE A 26 -13.83 0.56 -2.95
N ASN A 27 -13.02 1.57 -2.65
CA ASN A 27 -13.19 2.35 -1.43
C ASN A 27 -14.43 3.24 -1.50
N LYS A 28 -14.68 3.90 -2.64
CA LYS A 28 -15.79 4.84 -2.77
C LYS A 28 -17.13 4.18 -3.06
N THR A 29 -17.18 3.10 -3.85
CA THR A 29 -18.47 2.50 -4.24
C THR A 29 -18.92 1.34 -3.34
N ILE A 30 -17.98 0.56 -2.78
CA ILE A 30 -18.33 -0.64 -1.99
C ILE A 30 -18.32 -0.32 -0.50
N PHE A 31 -17.28 0.34 -0.01
CA PHE A 31 -17.09 0.55 1.43
C PHE A 31 -17.58 1.91 1.94
N GLN A 32 -17.89 2.86 1.05
CA GLN A 32 -18.26 4.25 1.39
C GLN A 32 -17.29 4.90 2.40
N SER A 33 -16.05 4.42 2.44
CA SER A 33 -15.05 4.82 3.41
C SER A 33 -13.98 5.67 2.73
N HIS A 34 -13.43 6.63 3.47
CA HIS A 34 -12.25 7.34 3.02
C HIS A 34 -11.04 6.39 2.93
N CYS A 35 -10.05 6.70 2.07
CA CYS A 35 -8.98 5.77 1.75
C CYS A 35 -8.10 5.41 2.98
N ASN A 36 -8.03 6.30 3.97
CA ASN A 36 -7.30 6.07 5.21
C ASN A 36 -8.02 5.10 6.17
N GLU A 37 -9.34 4.95 6.03
CA GLU A 37 -10.21 4.09 6.83
C GLU A 37 -10.60 2.79 6.11
N ALA A 38 -10.00 2.53 4.94
CA ALA A 38 -10.22 1.29 4.22
C ALA A 38 -9.50 0.14 4.95
N LEU A 39 -10.29 -0.80 5.47
CA LEU A 39 -9.78 -2.00 6.14
C LEU A 39 -9.06 -2.93 5.17
N LEU A 40 -9.50 -2.99 3.90
CA LEU A 40 -8.90 -3.77 2.83
C LEU A 40 -8.42 -2.84 1.70
N LYS A 41 -7.13 -2.92 1.36
CA LYS A 41 -6.50 -2.07 0.35
C LYS A 41 -6.03 -2.87 -0.88
N LEU A 42 -6.95 -3.17 -1.78
CA LEU A 42 -6.68 -3.98 -2.98
C LEU A 42 -5.90 -3.22 -4.06
N GLU A 43 -5.90 -1.90 -4.03
CA GLU A 43 -5.12 -1.05 -4.93
C GLU A 43 -3.62 -1.32 -4.83
N LEU A 44 -3.17 -1.85 -3.70
CA LEU A 44 -1.78 -2.20 -3.46
C LEU A 44 -1.30 -3.41 -4.29
N LEU A 45 -2.21 -4.16 -4.92
CA LEU A 45 -1.88 -5.31 -5.76
C LEU A 45 -1.10 -4.92 -7.04
N PRO A 46 -1.56 -3.98 -7.88
CA PRO A 46 -0.74 -3.42 -8.96
C PRO A 46 0.61 -2.88 -8.48
N ILE A 47 0.64 -2.25 -7.31
CA ILE A 47 1.84 -1.62 -6.73
C ILE A 47 2.90 -2.67 -6.39
N ILE A 48 2.53 -3.76 -5.70
CA ILE A 48 3.47 -4.84 -5.38
C ILE A 48 3.95 -5.58 -6.63
N LEU A 49 3.11 -5.70 -7.66
CA LEU A 49 3.48 -6.31 -8.94
C LEU A 49 4.56 -5.51 -9.68
N ILE A 50 4.54 -4.17 -9.59
CA ILE A 50 5.58 -3.33 -10.19
C ILE A 50 6.96 -3.72 -9.64
N GLY A 51 7.07 -3.92 -8.32
CA GLY A 51 8.31 -4.36 -7.69
C GLY A 51 8.76 -5.72 -8.19
N PHE A 52 7.89 -6.73 -8.18
CA PHE A 52 8.27 -8.06 -8.66
C PHE A 52 8.63 -8.12 -10.15
N LEU A 53 8.04 -7.27 -11.00
CA LEU A 53 8.23 -7.29 -12.45
C LEU A 53 9.39 -6.40 -12.93
N PHE A 54 9.64 -5.28 -12.26
CA PHE A 54 10.58 -4.25 -12.74
C PHE A 54 11.71 -3.94 -11.75
N GLY A 55 11.64 -4.45 -10.53
CA GLY A 55 12.67 -4.32 -9.50
C GLY A 55 12.56 -3.08 -8.63
N PHE A 56 13.38 -3.04 -7.58
CA PHE A 56 13.31 -2.05 -6.51
C PHE A 56 13.33 -0.60 -7.01
N LYS A 57 14.25 -0.26 -7.93
CA LYS A 57 14.42 1.12 -8.42
C LYS A 57 13.12 1.66 -9.02
N PHE A 58 12.48 0.90 -9.90
CA PHE A 58 11.23 1.33 -10.53
C PHE A 58 10.09 1.34 -9.52
N SER A 59 9.97 0.30 -8.69
CA SER A 59 8.95 0.26 -7.64
C SER A 59 9.02 1.49 -6.72
N PHE A 60 10.21 1.85 -6.24
CA PHE A 60 10.38 2.97 -5.33
C PHE A 60 9.90 4.29 -5.92
N PHE A 61 10.33 4.63 -7.13
CA PHE A 61 9.93 5.90 -7.77
C PHE A 61 8.43 5.94 -8.10
N PHE A 62 7.86 4.83 -8.55
CA PHE A 62 6.43 4.79 -8.88
C PHE A 62 5.53 4.69 -7.65
N ASN A 63 5.97 4.07 -6.56
CA ASN A 63 5.29 4.15 -5.26
C ASN A 63 5.31 5.59 -4.75
N LEU A 64 6.44 6.30 -4.88
CA LEU A 64 6.55 7.71 -4.48
C LEU A 64 5.64 8.61 -5.34
N LEU A 65 5.55 8.35 -6.65
CA LEU A 65 4.60 9.03 -7.54
C LEU A 65 3.16 8.74 -7.15
N TYR A 66 2.83 7.49 -6.86
CA TYR A 66 1.50 7.08 -6.40
C TYR A 66 1.14 7.82 -5.10
N ILE A 67 2.03 7.81 -4.10
CA ILE A 67 1.87 8.54 -2.83
C ILE A 67 1.64 10.04 -3.08
N LEU A 68 2.41 10.65 -3.97
CA LEU A 68 2.26 12.08 -4.30
C LEU A 68 0.88 12.38 -4.90
N ILE A 69 0.47 11.63 -5.92
CA ILE A 69 -0.83 11.83 -6.59
C ILE A 69 -1.98 11.58 -5.61
N HIS A 70 -1.90 10.50 -4.83
CA HIS A 70 -2.90 10.17 -3.84
C HIS A 70 -2.99 11.23 -2.74
N SER A 71 -1.85 11.76 -2.27
CA SER A 71 -1.84 12.84 -1.26
C SER A 71 -2.50 14.11 -1.79
N ILE A 72 -2.26 14.46 -3.06
CA ILE A 72 -2.91 15.61 -3.71
C ILE A 72 -4.42 15.37 -3.83
N LEU A 73 -4.83 14.15 -4.20
CA LEU A 73 -6.24 13.77 -4.33
C LEU A 73 -6.96 13.81 -2.98
N GLU A 74 -6.39 13.20 -1.94
CA GLU A 74 -6.90 13.25 -0.57
C GLU A 74 -6.96 14.68 -0.05
N PHE A 75 -5.94 15.51 -0.29
CA PHE A 75 -5.96 16.92 0.12
C PHE A 75 -7.11 17.69 -0.57
N ALA A 76 -7.29 17.48 -1.87
CA ALA A 76 -8.39 18.08 -2.62
C ALA A 76 -9.77 17.60 -2.15
N ILE A 77 -9.90 16.34 -1.71
CA ILE A 77 -11.15 15.79 -1.17
C ILE A 77 -11.39 16.27 0.26
N MET A 78 -10.34 16.36 1.09
CA MET A 78 -10.43 16.82 2.48
C MET A 78 -10.79 18.30 2.59
N GLU A 79 -10.37 19.15 1.65
CA GLU A 79 -10.88 20.53 1.56
C GLU A 79 -12.42 20.58 1.39
N HIS A 80 -13.05 19.48 0.96
CA HIS A 80 -14.50 19.37 0.81
C HIS A 80 -15.22 18.59 1.93
N HIS A 81 -14.52 17.80 2.75
CA HIS A 81 -15.12 17.01 3.84
C HIS A 81 -14.21 16.96 5.09
N PHE A 82 -14.50 17.81 6.06
CA PHE A 82 -13.75 18.01 7.31
C PHE A 82 -14.16 17.04 8.45
N GLU A 83 -14.06 15.71 8.31
CA GLU A 83 -14.60 14.85 9.40
C GLU A 83 -13.78 13.62 9.83
N ILE A 84 -12.64 13.29 9.23
CA ILE A 84 -11.97 12.00 9.54
C ILE A 84 -11.11 12.03 10.82
N LEU A 85 -10.79 13.21 11.34
CA LEU A 85 -10.15 13.35 12.64
C LEU A 85 -10.90 14.41 13.41
N GLY A 86 -11.55 13.99 14.51
CA GLY A 86 -12.27 14.86 15.41
C GLY A 86 -11.60 16.22 15.57
N VAL A 87 -12.42 17.26 15.50
CA VAL A 87 -12.12 18.70 15.35
C VAL A 87 -10.99 19.22 16.26
N ASN A 88 -10.61 18.49 17.31
CA ASN A 88 -9.58 18.87 18.28
C ASN A 88 -8.19 18.23 18.09
N ILE A 89 -8.03 17.13 17.32
CA ILE A 89 -6.71 16.60 16.92
C ILE A 89 -6.07 17.47 15.81
N VAL A 90 -6.93 18.27 15.16
CA VAL A 90 -6.67 19.04 13.94
C VAL A 90 -5.61 20.15 14.14
N HIS A 91 -5.31 20.62 15.35
CA HIS A 91 -4.41 21.77 15.54
C HIS A 91 -2.92 21.47 15.72
N HIS A 92 -2.51 20.23 15.98
CA HIS A 92 -1.09 19.90 16.14
C HIS A 92 -0.45 19.44 14.83
N TRP A 93 0.35 20.32 14.21
CA TRP A 93 1.05 20.05 12.95
C TRP A 93 1.93 18.78 13.00
N TRP A 94 2.52 18.48 14.16
CA TRP A 94 3.31 17.26 14.39
C TRP A 94 2.49 15.97 14.22
N LEU A 95 1.25 15.93 14.74
CA LEU A 95 0.37 14.78 14.59
C LEU A 95 -0.04 14.60 13.13
N ARG A 96 -0.33 15.69 12.41
CA ARG A 96 -0.63 15.64 10.96
C ARG A 96 0.56 15.12 10.16
N LEU A 97 1.76 15.63 10.42
CA LEU A 97 2.95 15.14 9.74
C LEU A 97 3.24 13.68 10.06
N GLY A 98 3.09 13.28 11.32
CA GLY A 98 3.27 11.89 11.70
C GLY A 98 2.21 10.98 11.07
N LEU A 99 0.98 11.45 10.86
CA LEU A 99 -0.03 10.70 10.12
C LEU A 99 0.40 10.52 8.66
N ILE A 100 0.73 11.61 7.97
CA ILE A 100 1.20 11.55 6.57
C ILE A 100 2.42 10.63 6.47
N PHE A 101 3.37 10.75 7.39
CA PHE A 101 4.60 9.98 7.29
C PHE A 101 4.42 8.50 7.67
N PHE A 102 3.88 8.22 8.87
CA PHE A 102 3.82 6.89 9.44
C PHE A 102 2.58 6.09 9.06
N VAL A 103 1.47 6.73 8.71
CA VAL A 103 0.26 6.02 8.26
C VAL A 103 0.23 5.87 6.74
N PHE A 104 0.80 6.84 6.03
CA PHE A 104 0.67 6.93 4.58
C PHE A 104 1.99 6.67 3.83
N VAL A 105 3.01 7.52 3.97
CA VAL A 105 4.26 7.42 3.18
C VAL A 105 5.01 6.11 3.43
N VAL A 106 5.33 5.81 4.68
CA VAL A 106 6.15 4.63 5.03
C VAL A 106 5.43 3.31 4.69
N PRO A 107 4.15 3.10 5.05
CA PRO A 107 3.44 1.87 4.71
C PRO A 107 3.30 1.60 3.21
N TYR A 108 3.12 2.63 2.37
CA TYR A 108 3.04 2.47 0.91
C TYR A 108 4.42 2.26 0.28
N LEU A 109 5.46 2.93 0.79
CA LEU A 109 6.83 2.69 0.33
C LEU A 109 7.32 1.28 0.67
N ALA A 110 6.83 0.67 1.77
CA ALA A 110 7.17 -0.70 2.16
C ALA A 110 6.96 -1.71 1.01
N TYR A 111 5.90 -1.54 0.20
CA TYR A 111 5.63 -2.41 -0.96
C TYR A 111 6.76 -2.44 -1.99
N SER A 112 7.62 -1.42 -2.03
CA SER A 112 8.81 -1.40 -2.89
C SER A 112 9.78 -2.54 -2.59
N ILE A 113 9.72 -3.12 -1.38
CA ILE A 113 10.57 -4.24 -0.96
C ILE A 113 10.35 -5.50 -1.79
N SER A 114 9.16 -5.69 -2.35
CA SER A 114 8.91 -6.74 -3.35
C SER A 114 9.93 -6.69 -4.50
N GLY A 115 10.41 -5.50 -4.85
CA GLY A 115 11.43 -5.28 -5.87
C GLY A 115 12.85 -5.70 -5.49
N PHE A 116 13.18 -5.94 -4.22
CA PHE A 116 14.46 -6.56 -3.84
C PHE A 116 14.53 -8.03 -4.23
N PHE A 117 13.37 -8.68 -4.35
CA PHE A 117 13.29 -10.07 -4.78
C PHE A 117 13.29 -10.23 -6.30
N TYR A 118 13.40 -9.13 -7.06
CA TYR A 118 13.46 -9.17 -8.51
C TYR A 118 14.69 -9.92 -9.00
N CYS A 119 14.46 -11.00 -9.75
CA CYS A 119 15.46 -11.67 -10.56
C CYS A 119 15.12 -11.51 -12.04
N HIS A 120 16.12 -11.27 -12.88
CA HIS A 120 15.91 -11.07 -14.32
C HIS A 120 15.27 -12.28 -15.01
N SER A 121 15.53 -13.50 -14.50
CA SER A 121 14.92 -14.74 -15.01
C SER A 121 13.45 -14.91 -14.62
N LYS A 122 12.91 -14.03 -13.77
CA LYS A 122 11.54 -14.05 -13.22
C LYS A 122 11.11 -15.33 -12.51
N LYS A 123 12.04 -16.27 -12.30
CA LYS A 123 11.80 -17.51 -11.52
C LYS A 123 11.36 -17.22 -10.08
N HIS A 124 11.68 -16.04 -9.55
CA HIS A 124 11.29 -15.61 -8.21
C HIS A 124 9.78 -15.40 -8.07
N LEU A 125 9.08 -14.97 -9.13
CA LEU A 125 7.61 -14.87 -9.16
C LEU A 125 6.96 -16.25 -9.02
N MET A 126 7.63 -17.29 -9.55
CA MET A 126 7.15 -18.67 -9.48
C MET A 126 7.37 -19.31 -8.11
N ASN A 127 8.22 -18.73 -7.26
CA ASN A 127 8.50 -19.25 -5.94
C ASN A 127 7.61 -18.59 -4.89
N HIS A 128 6.60 -19.32 -4.42
CA HIS A 128 5.69 -18.85 -3.38
C HIS A 128 6.41 -18.40 -2.10
N GLN A 129 7.54 -19.02 -1.76
CA GLN A 129 8.31 -18.60 -0.59
C GLN A 129 8.82 -17.17 -0.72
N THR A 130 9.15 -16.72 -1.92
CA THR A 130 9.59 -15.35 -2.19
C THR A 130 8.46 -14.36 -1.95
N ILE A 131 7.26 -14.68 -2.46
CA ILE A 131 6.06 -13.84 -2.28
C ILE A 131 5.74 -13.72 -0.80
N VAL A 132 5.67 -14.85 -0.09
CA VAL A 132 5.41 -14.88 1.35
C VAL A 132 6.47 -14.10 2.13
N LYS A 133 7.77 -14.32 1.85
CA LYS A 133 8.85 -13.55 2.50
C LYS A 133 8.70 -12.06 2.27
N SER A 134 8.39 -11.61 1.05
CA SER A 134 8.20 -10.19 0.78
C SER A 134 7.01 -9.60 1.54
N LEU A 135 5.88 -10.32 1.62
CA LEU A 135 4.69 -9.86 2.32
C LEU A 135 4.93 -9.79 3.84
N ILE A 136 5.70 -10.73 4.39
CA ILE A 136 6.14 -10.68 5.80
C ILE A 136 7.00 -9.43 6.04
N PHE A 137 8.01 -9.16 5.20
CA PHE A 137 8.85 -7.96 5.35
C PHE A 137 8.05 -6.66 5.22
N ILE A 138 7.13 -6.60 4.25
CA ILE A 138 6.21 -5.46 4.08
C ILE A 138 5.38 -5.27 5.35
N SER A 139 4.76 -6.35 5.86
CA SER A 139 3.93 -6.32 7.07
C SER A 139 4.73 -5.82 8.28
N LEU A 140 5.97 -6.30 8.47
CA LEU A 140 6.80 -5.89 9.61
C LEU A 140 7.08 -4.39 9.61
N ILE A 141 7.39 -3.80 8.45
CA ILE A 141 7.63 -2.35 8.34
C ILE A 141 6.34 -1.57 8.56
N GLN A 142 5.22 -2.04 8.03
CA GLN A 142 3.92 -1.42 8.24
C GLN A 142 3.53 -1.42 9.72
N ILE A 143 3.64 -2.56 10.40
CA ILE A 143 3.37 -2.69 11.84
C ILE A 143 4.25 -1.74 12.63
N LEU A 144 5.56 -1.70 12.34
CA LEU A 144 6.49 -0.80 13.01
C LEU A 144 6.09 0.67 12.81
N SER A 145 5.69 1.04 11.59
CA SER A 145 5.25 2.38 11.26
C SER A 145 4.00 2.79 12.04
N TYR A 146 2.96 1.95 12.06
CA TYR A 146 1.74 2.23 12.83
C TYR A 146 1.95 2.18 14.34
N PHE A 147 2.87 1.35 14.82
CA PHE A 147 3.28 1.35 16.22
C PHE A 147 3.90 2.69 16.62
N LEU A 148 4.83 3.22 15.81
CA LEU A 148 5.43 4.55 16.05
C LEU A 148 4.38 5.65 16.03
N PHE A 149 3.45 5.61 15.07
CA PHE A 149 2.33 6.55 15.01
C PHE A 149 1.45 6.48 16.27
N THR A 150 1.13 5.27 16.73
CA THR A 150 0.33 5.04 17.94
C THR A 150 1.03 5.58 19.19
N MET A 151 2.34 5.37 19.31
CA MET A 151 3.13 5.91 20.42
C MET A 151 3.11 7.44 20.43
N MET A 152 3.18 8.07 19.24
CA MET A 152 3.04 9.51 19.10
C MET A 152 1.65 10.00 19.54
N ILE A 153 0.56 9.33 19.11
CA ILE A 153 -0.79 9.66 19.58
C ILE A 153 -0.90 9.56 21.10
N ASN A 154 -0.41 8.46 21.68
CA ASN A 154 -0.47 8.23 23.12
C ASN A 154 0.30 9.30 23.92
N TYR A 155 1.42 9.79 23.37
CA TYR A 155 2.16 10.92 23.95
C TYR A 155 1.31 12.20 23.96
N PHE A 156 0.74 12.59 22.82
CA PHE A 156 -0.05 13.82 22.72
C PHE A 156 -1.42 13.75 23.41
N GLN A 157 -2.04 12.57 23.51
CA GLN A 157 -3.30 12.36 24.25
C GLN A 157 -3.12 12.45 25.77
N LYS A 158 -1.94 12.10 26.30
CA LYS A 158 -1.65 12.35 27.72
C LYS A 158 -1.53 13.84 28.03
N GLU A 159 -1.24 14.65 27.03
CA GLU A 159 -1.04 16.09 27.13
C GLU A 159 -2.33 16.88 26.85
N SER A 160 -3.32 16.27 26.18
CA SER A 160 -4.58 16.91 25.79
C SER A 160 -5.77 16.04 26.18
N SER A 161 -6.70 16.58 26.97
CA SER A 161 -7.93 15.91 27.42
C SER A 161 -8.92 15.71 26.27
N ILE A 162 -8.57 14.87 25.30
CA ILE A 162 -9.37 14.58 24.10
C ILE A 162 -10.32 13.42 24.42
N SER A 163 -11.63 13.70 24.42
CA SER A 163 -12.70 12.72 24.63
C SER A 163 -13.12 12.01 23.35
N PHE A 164 -13.71 10.82 23.54
CA PHE A 164 -13.94 9.73 22.58
C PHE A 164 -15.05 9.98 21.54
N GLU A 165 -15.72 11.13 21.54
CA GLU A 165 -17.05 11.28 20.92
C GLU A 165 -17.07 11.36 19.38
N SER A 166 -15.92 11.31 18.70
CA SER A 166 -15.87 11.47 17.23
C SER A 166 -15.34 10.28 16.45
N LEU A 167 -14.97 9.17 17.10
CA LEU A 167 -14.52 7.97 16.39
C LEU A 167 -15.65 6.94 16.31
N SER A 168 -16.28 6.87 15.14
CA SER A 168 -17.03 5.75 14.56
C SER A 168 -18.57 5.79 14.58
N HIS A 169 -19.12 5.96 13.38
CA HIS A 169 -20.43 5.44 12.98
C HIS A 169 -20.34 3.98 12.45
N ASN A 170 -19.17 3.34 12.54
CA ASN A 170 -18.92 2.01 11.98
C ASN A 170 -19.14 0.91 13.03
N VAL A 171 -20.25 0.16 12.89
CA VAL A 171 -20.68 -0.94 13.79
C VAL A 171 -19.59 -2.01 14.05
N PHE A 172 -18.69 -2.23 13.10
CA PHE A 172 -17.57 -3.17 13.27
C PHE A 172 -16.51 -2.71 14.27
N ILE A 173 -16.34 -1.40 14.44
CA ILE A 173 -15.40 -0.80 15.40
C ILE A 173 -15.95 -1.02 16.81
N GLU A 174 -17.25 -0.82 17.02
CA GLU A 174 -17.90 -1.02 18.31
C GLU A 174 -17.83 -2.49 18.78
N LEU A 175 -18.01 -3.46 17.88
CA LEU A 175 -18.02 -4.89 18.23
C LEU A 175 -16.62 -5.43 18.59
N LEU A 176 -15.55 -4.95 17.96
CA LEU A 176 -14.19 -5.50 18.12
C LEU A 176 -13.41 -4.85 19.28
N LEU A 177 -13.83 -3.67 19.74
CA LEU A 177 -13.01 -2.78 20.58
C LEU A 177 -13.59 -2.53 21.98
N THR A 178 -14.75 -3.12 22.30
CA THR A 178 -15.36 -3.11 23.64
C THR A 178 -14.43 -3.52 24.81
N PRO A 179 -13.42 -4.41 24.66
CA PRO A 179 -12.53 -4.75 25.77
C PRO A 179 -11.29 -3.83 25.92
N ILE A 180 -11.05 -2.85 25.04
CA ILE A 180 -9.79 -2.10 24.98
C ILE A 180 -9.97 -0.70 25.59
N GLN A 181 -9.25 -0.39 26.68
CA GLN A 181 -9.41 0.84 27.47
C GLN A 181 -8.58 2.05 26.98
N GLY A 182 -8.17 2.12 25.71
CA GLY A 182 -7.37 3.26 25.22
C GLY A 182 -7.48 3.52 23.72
N VAL A 183 -7.71 4.78 23.34
CA VAL A 183 -7.86 5.22 21.92
C VAL A 183 -6.65 4.81 21.07
N ALA A 184 -5.43 5.01 21.58
CA ALA A 184 -4.22 4.60 20.88
C ALA A 184 -4.17 3.08 20.63
N GLN A 185 -4.58 2.28 21.60
CA GLN A 185 -4.62 0.82 21.46
C GLN A 185 -5.66 0.38 20.42
N ILE A 186 -6.82 1.03 20.42
CA ILE A 186 -7.89 0.82 19.43
C ILE A 186 -7.37 1.10 18.02
N ILE A 187 -6.75 2.26 17.81
CA ILE A 187 -6.16 2.66 16.53
C ILE A 187 -5.12 1.64 16.06
N PHE A 188 -4.25 1.19 16.97
CA PHE A 188 -3.24 0.18 16.64
C PHE A 188 -3.86 -1.15 16.23
N VAL A 189 -4.84 -1.66 16.99
CA VAL A 189 -5.52 -2.92 16.67
C VAL A 189 -6.22 -2.83 15.32
N TYR A 190 -6.87 -1.71 15.03
CA TYR A 190 -7.49 -1.45 13.74
C TYR A 190 -6.47 -1.50 12.58
N TYR A 191 -5.36 -0.75 12.67
CA TYR A 191 -4.33 -0.78 11.62
C TYR A 191 -3.66 -2.15 11.51
N PHE A 192 -3.42 -2.84 12.62
CA PHE A 192 -2.87 -4.19 12.63
C PHE A 192 -3.79 -5.17 11.89
N ALA A 193 -5.10 -5.13 12.18
CA ALA A 193 -6.09 -5.94 11.48
C ALA A 193 -6.14 -5.61 9.98
N SER A 194 -6.11 -4.33 9.61
CA SER A 194 -6.08 -3.89 8.21
C SER A 194 -4.85 -4.42 7.46
N ILE A 195 -3.66 -4.38 8.07
CA ILE A 195 -2.44 -4.97 7.49
C ILE A 195 -2.61 -6.46 7.25
N MET A 196 -3.07 -7.20 8.26
CA MET A 196 -3.20 -8.65 8.17
C MET A 196 -4.18 -9.03 7.06
N ILE A 197 -5.36 -8.41 7.05
CA ILE A 197 -6.40 -8.70 6.07
C ILE A 197 -5.93 -8.33 4.67
N THR A 198 -5.30 -7.16 4.49
CA THR A 198 -4.76 -6.72 3.20
C THR A 198 -3.67 -7.67 2.70
N ASN A 199 -2.62 -7.92 3.49
CA ASN A 199 -1.48 -8.73 3.03
C ASN A 199 -1.84 -10.21 2.84
N ILE A 200 -2.74 -10.77 3.64
CA ILE A 200 -3.27 -12.12 3.41
C ILE A 200 -4.04 -12.16 2.08
N THR A 201 -4.94 -11.19 1.85
CA THR A 201 -5.74 -11.13 0.61
C THR A 201 -4.84 -10.96 -0.61
N LEU A 202 -3.86 -10.05 -0.56
CA LEU A 202 -2.86 -9.88 -1.62
C LEU A 202 -2.06 -11.16 -1.86
N GLY A 203 -1.65 -11.85 -0.80
CA GLY A 203 -0.95 -13.13 -0.88
C GLY A 203 -1.78 -14.21 -1.60
N ILE A 204 -3.08 -14.32 -1.26
CA ILE A 204 -4.01 -15.23 -1.93
C ILE A 204 -4.15 -14.87 -3.41
N ILE A 205 -4.37 -13.59 -3.74
CA ILE A 205 -4.52 -13.16 -5.13
C ILE A 205 -3.24 -13.43 -5.92
N LEU A 206 -2.07 -13.08 -5.38
CA LEU A 206 -0.77 -13.35 -6.04
C LEU A 206 -0.51 -14.85 -6.22
N TYR A 207 -0.96 -15.68 -5.28
CA TYR A 207 -0.88 -17.13 -5.41
C TYR A 207 -1.65 -17.63 -6.63
N PHE A 208 -2.89 -17.16 -6.82
CA PHE A 208 -3.71 -17.51 -7.99
C PHE A 208 -3.28 -16.81 -9.29
N LEU A 209 -2.69 -15.62 -9.21
CA LEU A 209 -2.16 -14.91 -10.37
C LEU A 209 -0.89 -15.57 -10.92
N ASN A 210 -0.15 -16.29 -10.07
CA ASN A 210 1.13 -16.94 -10.42
C ASN A 210 1.07 -17.80 -11.72
N PRO A 211 0.13 -18.75 -11.90
CA PRO A 211 0.01 -19.50 -13.15
C PRO A 211 -0.24 -18.62 -14.37
N VAL A 212 -1.08 -17.58 -14.26
CA VAL A 212 -1.38 -16.65 -15.35
C VAL A 212 -0.15 -15.81 -15.72
N LEU A 213 0.60 -15.35 -14.71
CA LEU A 213 1.87 -14.65 -14.91
C LEU A 213 2.91 -15.56 -15.58
N LYS A 214 2.93 -16.86 -15.26
CA LYS A 214 3.85 -17.83 -15.87
C LYS A 214 3.69 -17.91 -17.39
N GLU A 215 2.45 -18.00 -17.86
CA GLU A 215 2.14 -18.09 -19.29
C GLU A 215 2.49 -16.81 -20.04
N ASN A 216 2.29 -15.67 -19.38
CA ASN A 216 2.47 -14.35 -19.97
C ASN A 216 3.84 -13.71 -19.68
N ILE A 217 4.74 -14.39 -18.96
CA ILE A 217 6.06 -13.84 -18.55
C ILE A 217 6.91 -13.42 -19.76
N LYS A 218 6.75 -14.10 -20.90
CA LYS A 218 7.41 -13.77 -22.18
C LYS A 218 7.03 -12.39 -22.70
N PHE A 219 5.80 -11.93 -22.46
CA PHE A 219 5.37 -10.57 -22.81
C PHE A 219 6.19 -9.52 -22.03
N PHE A 220 6.59 -9.88 -20.81
CA PHE A 220 7.39 -9.01 -19.94
C PHE A 220 8.91 -9.26 -20.10
N ASP A 221 9.36 -10.42 -20.59
CA ASP A 221 10.77 -10.80 -20.77
C ASP A 221 11.33 -10.21 -22.06
N MET A 222 11.91 -9.02 -21.94
CA MET A 222 12.35 -8.23 -23.08
C MET A 222 13.82 -8.45 -23.48
N THR A 223 14.52 -9.47 -22.96
CA THR A 223 15.94 -9.72 -23.29
C THR A 223 16.18 -10.77 -24.37
N ILE A 224 15.21 -11.60 -24.73
CA ILE A 224 15.48 -12.76 -25.60
C ILE A 224 15.33 -12.44 -27.10
N TYR A 225 14.55 -11.42 -27.49
CA TYR A 225 14.20 -11.24 -28.90
C TYR A 225 15.31 -10.66 -29.81
N ASN A 226 16.41 -10.15 -29.26
CA ASN A 226 17.50 -9.57 -30.07
C ASN A 226 18.79 -10.41 -30.10
N GLY A 227 18.87 -11.53 -29.37
CA GLY A 227 20.08 -12.35 -29.29
C GLY A 227 20.20 -13.45 -30.36
N ILE A 228 19.16 -13.70 -31.16
CA ILE A 228 19.13 -14.84 -32.11
C ILE A 228 19.43 -14.40 -33.56
N SER A 229 19.54 -13.10 -33.86
CA SER A 229 19.72 -12.63 -35.25
C SER A 229 21.18 -12.42 -35.72
N THR A 230 22.20 -12.62 -34.89
CA THR A 230 23.59 -12.25 -35.26
C THR A 230 24.62 -13.37 -35.21
N ASN A 231 24.23 -14.65 -35.32
CA ASN A 231 25.20 -15.74 -35.53
C ASN A 231 24.72 -16.73 -36.59
N LYS A 232 24.44 -16.21 -37.79
CA LYS A 232 24.52 -16.98 -39.04
C LYS A 232 25.22 -16.14 -40.10
N LYS A 233 26.54 -16.23 -40.14
CA LYS A 233 27.38 -16.39 -41.34
C LYS A 233 28.83 -16.51 -40.93
#